data_AF-A0A4U9YWX3-F1
#
_entry.id   AF-A0A4U9YWX3-F1
#
_cell.length_a   1.000
_cell.length_b   1.000
_cell.length_c   1.000
_cell.angle_alpha   90.00
_cell.angle_beta   90.00
_cell.angle_gamma   90.00
#
_symmetry.space_group_name_H-M   'P 1'
#
loop_
_entity.id
_entity.type
_entity.pdbx_description
1 polymer ?
#
loop_
_entity_poly.entity_id
_entity_poly.type
_entity_poly.pdbx_seq_one_letter_code
_entity_poly.pdbx_strand_id
1 'polypeptide(L)'
;MIKHLPVIKSSFFDEAQRLLLQLDQLSRKQIDLQQLLQDLTRGLESPQSLLEKRLLESLIFELNDMVTTSLKKRSYEASNPKVSQKLSDIVKELDANRFSELHAIFKYPDTDYWISSETKDEKRVISLNASTQRFINFQHLLPEIQKSFFISATLAISQRVNLAYLLGFDNYHFAKN
;
A
#
# COMPACT_ATOMS: atom_id res chain seq x y z
N MET A 1 -7.38 -47.24 21.80
CA MET A 1 -6.78 -45.89 21.72
C MET A 1 -7.01 -45.35 20.31
N ILE A 2 -8.08 -44.59 20.10
CA ILE A 2 -8.42 -44.05 18.78
C ILE A 2 -7.60 -42.77 18.60
N LYS A 3 -6.58 -42.80 17.73
CA LYS A 3 -5.89 -41.58 17.30
C LYS A 3 -6.89 -40.76 16.48
N HIS A 4 -7.41 -39.67 17.04
CA HIS A 4 -8.01 -38.61 16.24
C HIS A 4 -6.92 -38.06 15.31
N LEU A 5 -6.98 -38.44 14.03
CA LEU A 5 -6.26 -37.71 12.98
C LEU A 5 -6.87 -36.31 12.90
N PRO A 6 -6.08 -35.24 12.92
CA PRO A 6 -6.60 -33.89 12.79
C PRO A 6 -7.27 -33.76 11.42
N VAL A 7 -8.52 -33.28 11.41
CA VAL A 7 -9.23 -32.95 10.17
C VAL A 7 -8.47 -31.79 9.53
N ILE A 8 -7.74 -32.07 8.45
CA ILE A 8 -7.07 -31.04 7.66
C ILE A 8 -8.17 -30.25 6.95
N LYS A 9 -8.50 -29.09 7.51
CA LYS A 9 -9.44 -28.16 6.89
C LYS A 9 -8.88 -27.75 5.52
N SER A 10 -9.71 -27.75 4.49
CA SER A 10 -9.31 -27.36 3.14
C SER A 10 -10.12 -26.14 2.71
N SER A 11 -9.44 -25.13 2.15
CA SER A 11 -10.07 -23.93 1.59
C SER A 11 -10.01 -23.98 0.08
N PHE A 12 -11.09 -23.56 -0.56
CA PHE A 12 -11.19 -23.49 -2.01
C PHE A 12 -11.53 -22.06 -2.41
N PHE A 13 -10.68 -21.47 -3.24
CA PHE A 13 -10.83 -20.11 -3.75
C PHE A 13 -11.11 -20.19 -5.24
N ASP A 14 -12.35 -19.95 -5.63
CA ASP A 14 -12.72 -19.75 -7.03
C ASP A 14 -12.43 -18.30 -7.45
N GLU A 15 -12.23 -18.07 -8.75
CA GLU A 15 -11.83 -16.77 -9.31
C GLU A 15 -10.62 -16.11 -8.60
N ALA A 16 -9.57 -16.87 -8.31
CA ALA A 16 -8.43 -16.37 -7.53
C ALA A 16 -7.73 -15.13 -8.13
N GLN A 17 -7.93 -14.82 -9.43
CA GLN A 17 -7.53 -13.54 -10.02
C GLN A 17 -8.22 -12.32 -9.40
N ARG A 18 -9.48 -12.46 -8.99
CA ARG A 18 -10.27 -11.38 -8.38
C ARG A 18 -9.79 -11.09 -6.96
N LEU A 19 -9.43 -12.14 -6.22
CA LEU A 19 -8.77 -12.02 -4.92
C LEU A 19 -7.46 -11.23 -5.03
N LEU A 20 -6.64 -11.51 -6.05
CA LEU A 20 -5.41 -10.76 -6.30
C LEU A 20 -5.69 -9.27 -6.58
N LEU A 21 -6.68 -8.96 -7.43
CA LEU A 21 -7.07 -7.57 -7.71
C LEU A 21 -7.58 -6.85 -6.45
N GLN A 22 -8.31 -7.55 -5.59
CA GLN A 22 -8.77 -7.00 -4.31
C GLN A 22 -7.60 -6.77 -3.35
N LEU A 23 -6.61 -7.66 -3.30
CA LEU A 23 -5.40 -7.48 -2.50
C LEU A 23 -4.57 -6.30 -3.00
N ASP A 24 -4.41 -6.14 -4.32
CA ASP A 24 -3.74 -4.97 -4.90
C ASP A 24 -4.49 -3.67 -4.55
N GLN A 25 -5.82 -3.66 -4.66
CA GLN A 25 -6.65 -2.53 -4.23
C GLN A 25 -6.52 -2.23 -2.73
N LEU A 26 -6.51 -3.25 -1.87
CA LEU A 26 -6.32 -3.09 -0.42
C LEU A 26 -4.90 -2.65 -0.05
N SER A 27 -3.91 -2.99 -0.88
CA SER A 27 -2.52 -2.58 -0.70
C SER A 27 -2.27 -1.10 -1.02
N ARG A 28 -3.20 -0.51 -1.80
CA ARG A 28 -3.15 0.87 -2.23
C ARG A 28 -4.01 1.73 -1.33
N LYS A 29 -3.44 2.82 -0.84
CA LYS A 29 -4.18 3.90 -0.18
C LYS A 29 -4.04 5.17 -1.00
N GLN A 30 -5.15 5.86 -1.22
CA GLN A 30 -5.18 7.15 -1.91
C GLN A 30 -5.88 8.15 -1.02
N ILE A 31 -5.28 9.33 -0.86
CA ILE A 31 -5.85 10.43 -0.08
C ILE A 31 -5.80 11.72 -0.86
N ASP A 32 -6.76 12.61 -0.59
CA ASP A 32 -6.74 13.97 -1.13
C ASP A 32 -5.57 14.75 -0.53
N LEU A 33 -4.64 15.17 -1.38
CA LEU A 33 -3.43 15.86 -0.93
C LEU A 33 -3.72 17.29 -0.49
N GLN A 34 -4.72 17.96 -1.07
CA GLN A 34 -5.07 19.31 -0.67
C GLN A 34 -5.64 19.31 0.74
N GLN A 35 -6.52 18.35 1.04
CA GLN A 35 -7.04 18.17 2.40
C GLN A 35 -5.91 17.87 3.39
N LEU A 36 -5.00 16.94 3.05
CA LEU A 36 -3.86 16.62 3.89
C LEU A 36 -3.00 17.86 4.18
N LEU A 37 -2.64 18.65 3.16
CA LEU A 37 -1.81 19.84 3.33
C LEU A 37 -2.51 20.89 4.20
N GLN A 38 -3.83 21.05 4.09
CA GLN A 38 -4.60 21.91 4.98
C GLN A 38 -4.54 21.43 6.43
N ASP A 39 -4.68 20.12 6.66
CA ASP A 39 -4.63 19.53 8.00
C ASP A 39 -3.25 19.71 8.66
N LEU A 40 -2.18 19.49 7.89
CA LEU A 40 -0.81 19.72 8.34
C LEU A 40 -0.56 21.20 8.64
N THR A 41 -1.10 22.12 7.82
CA THR A 41 -0.99 23.56 8.05
C THR A 41 -1.74 24.00 9.30
N ARG A 42 -2.94 23.45 9.56
CA ARG A 42 -3.65 23.66 10.83
C ARG A 42 -2.84 23.16 12.02
N GLY A 43 -2.13 22.04 11.87
CA GLY A 43 -1.19 21.54 12.87
C GLY A 43 -0.09 22.55 13.25
N LEU A 44 0.33 23.41 12.33
CA LEU A 44 1.34 24.46 12.56
C LEU A 44 0.81 25.68 13.33
N GLU A 45 -0.51 25.87 13.46
CA GLU A 45 -1.09 27.00 14.20
C GLU A 45 -0.84 26.89 15.71
N SER A 46 -0.78 25.66 16.23
CA SER A 46 -0.52 25.36 17.63
C SER A 46 0.33 24.10 17.78
N PRO A 47 1.64 24.18 17.51
CA PRO A 47 2.52 23.02 17.64
C PRO A 47 2.84 22.74 19.11
N GLN A 48 2.90 21.46 19.50
CA GLN A 48 3.23 21.05 20.87
C GLN A 48 4.70 21.26 21.22
N SER A 49 5.58 21.35 20.22
CA SER A 49 7.00 21.60 20.40
C SER A 49 7.64 22.21 19.16
N LEU A 50 8.86 22.74 19.31
CA LEU A 50 9.67 23.16 18.17
C LEU A 50 9.96 22.00 17.21
N LEU A 51 10.20 20.80 17.74
CA LEU A 51 10.45 19.61 16.93
C LEU A 51 9.24 19.28 16.05
N GLU A 52 8.04 19.22 16.63
CA GLU A 52 6.81 18.96 15.89
C GLU A 52 6.59 20.00 14.79
N LYS A 53 6.80 21.29 15.10
CA LYS A 53 6.75 22.36 14.09
C LYS A 53 7.69 22.09 12.92
N ARG A 54 8.94 21.69 13.19
CA ARG A 54 9.94 21.41 12.15
C ARG A 54 9.60 20.17 11.34
N LEU A 55 9.08 19.12 11.96
CA LEU A 55 8.62 17.92 11.28
C LEU A 55 7.46 18.23 10.34
N LEU A 56 6.47 19.00 10.79
CA LEU A 56 5.34 19.43 9.97
C LEU A 56 5.79 20.32 8.80
N GLU A 57 6.65 21.31 9.05
CA GLU A 57 7.24 22.16 7.99
C GLU A 57 7.98 21.31 6.95
N SER A 58 8.80 20.35 7.40
CA SER A 58 9.54 19.45 6.52
C SER A 58 8.60 18.56 5.71
N LEU A 59 7.56 18.01 6.34
CA LEU A 59 6.59 17.16 5.66
C LEU A 59 5.83 17.93 4.56
N ILE A 60 5.34 19.13 4.89
CA ILE A 60 4.66 20.01 3.95
C ILE A 60 5.59 20.38 2.79
N PHE A 61 6.86 20.66 3.08
CA PHE A 61 7.85 20.96 2.04
C PHE A 61 8.03 19.79 1.06
N GLU A 62 8.28 18.57 1.58
CA GLU A 62 8.48 17.39 0.73
C GLU A 62 7.24 17.09 -0.13
N LEU A 63 6.04 17.17 0.45
CA LEU A 63 4.80 16.93 -0.28
C LEU A 63 4.58 17.96 -1.41
N ASN A 64 4.88 19.24 -1.16
CA ASN A 64 4.80 20.27 -2.20
C ASN A 64 5.86 20.12 -3.29
N ASP A 65 7.07 19.68 -2.93
CA ASP A 65 8.11 19.38 -3.91
C ASP A 65 7.70 18.20 -4.81
N MET A 66 7.09 17.16 -4.24
CA MET A 66 6.53 16.04 -5.01
C MET A 66 5.42 16.49 -5.97
N VAL A 67 4.55 17.42 -5.56
CA VAL A 67 3.53 18.01 -6.45
C VAL A 67 4.20 18.77 -7.60
N THR A 68 5.15 19.64 -7.27
CA THR A 68 5.85 20.45 -8.26
C THR A 68 6.59 19.59 -9.28
N THR A 69 7.26 18.54 -8.80
CA THR A 69 8.01 17.59 -9.64
C THR A 69 7.08 16.75 -10.52
N SER A 70 5.97 16.25 -9.97
CA SER A 70 5.00 15.44 -10.73
C SER A 70 4.30 16.25 -11.83
N LEU A 71 3.93 17.51 -11.56
CA LEU A 71 3.32 18.39 -12.57
C LEU A 71 4.29 18.77 -13.69
N LYS A 72 5.58 18.96 -13.38
CA LYS A 72 6.61 19.30 -14.38
C LYS A 72 6.93 18.14 -15.32
N LYS A 73 6.95 16.90 -14.81
CA LYS A 73 7.47 15.76 -15.56
C LYS A 73 6.45 15.03 -16.45
N ARG A 74 5.15 15.35 -16.36
CA ARG A 74 4.06 14.69 -17.14
C ARG A 74 4.11 13.15 -17.15
N SER A 75 4.83 12.53 -16.22
CA SER A 75 4.98 11.09 -16.13
C SER A 75 4.74 10.62 -14.70
N TYR A 76 4.18 9.41 -14.62
CA TYR A 76 4.30 8.56 -13.44
C TYR A 76 5.80 8.25 -13.26
N GLU A 77 6.55 9.13 -12.60
CA GLU A 77 7.85 8.70 -12.11
C GLU A 77 7.62 7.67 -11.01
N ALA A 78 8.36 6.56 -11.11
CA ALA A 78 8.46 5.58 -10.05
C ALA A 78 8.83 6.29 -8.75
N SER A 79 8.24 5.83 -7.64
CA SER A 79 8.49 6.39 -6.31
C SER A 79 9.99 6.56 -6.08
N ASN A 80 10.42 7.72 -5.57
CA ASN A 80 11.82 7.92 -5.19
C ASN A 80 12.04 7.31 -3.81
N PRO A 81 12.81 6.23 -3.67
CA PRO A 81 12.94 5.52 -2.40
C PRO A 81 13.48 6.40 -1.27
N LYS A 82 14.33 7.38 -1.60
CA LYS A 82 14.87 8.33 -0.61
C LYS A 82 13.79 9.26 -0.07
N VAL A 83 12.88 9.72 -0.94
CA VAL A 83 11.75 10.58 -0.53
C VAL A 83 10.77 9.76 0.30
N SER A 84 10.44 8.54 -0.13
CA SER A 84 9.54 7.64 0.60
C SER A 84 10.05 7.32 2.00
N GLN A 85 11.35 7.04 2.14
CA GLN A 85 11.99 6.84 3.43
C GLN A 85 11.94 8.11 4.29
N LYS A 86 12.29 9.26 3.71
CA LYS A 86 12.26 10.55 4.41
C LYS A 86 10.88 10.90 4.96
N LEU A 87 9.83 10.76 4.14
CA LEU A 87 8.45 11.00 4.59
C LEU A 87 8.08 10.07 5.75
N SER A 88 8.41 8.79 5.62
CA SER A 88 8.12 7.79 6.65
C SER A 88 8.84 8.12 7.96
N ASP A 89 10.09 8.58 7.91
CA ASP A 89 10.87 8.93 9.10
C ASP A 89 10.36 10.19 9.79
N ILE A 90 9.96 11.22 9.02
CA ILE A 90 9.31 12.42 9.59
C ILE A 90 8.02 12.03 10.33
N VAL A 91 7.18 11.18 9.73
CA VAL A 91 5.89 10.80 10.32
C VAL A 91 6.07 9.94 11.56
N LYS A 92 7.07 9.05 11.61
CA LYS A 92 7.39 8.25 12.81
C LYS A 92 7.70 9.11 14.03
N GLU A 93 8.28 10.29 13.84
CA GLU A 93 8.62 11.21 14.93
C GLU A 93 7.44 12.08 15.41
N LEU A 94 6.35 12.16 14.64
CA LEU A 94 5.14 12.88 15.03
C LEU A 94 4.31 12.09 16.06
N ASP A 95 3.61 12.79 16.96
CA ASP A 95 2.73 12.17 17.95
C ASP A 95 1.61 11.36 17.26
N ALA A 96 1.58 10.05 17.52
CA ALA A 96 0.64 9.13 16.87
C ALA A 96 -0.81 9.31 17.30
N ASN A 97 -1.08 9.85 18.49
CA ASN A 97 -2.44 10.12 18.95
C ASN A 97 -3.01 11.34 18.21
N ARG A 98 -2.16 12.35 17.97
CA ARG A 98 -2.55 13.59 17.30
C ARG A 98 -2.60 13.46 15.77
N PHE A 99 -1.70 12.68 15.18
CA PHE A 99 -1.58 12.50 13.72
C PHE A 99 -1.89 11.06 13.28
N SER A 100 -2.92 10.45 13.85
CA SER A 100 -3.26 9.02 13.66
C SER A 100 -3.54 8.65 12.20
N GLU A 101 -4.24 9.51 11.45
CA GLU A 101 -4.52 9.29 10.02
C GLU A 101 -3.26 9.30 9.16
N LEU A 102 -2.31 10.19 9.51
CA LEU A 102 -1.01 10.30 8.86
C LEU A 102 -0.18 9.05 9.14
N HIS A 103 -0.10 8.62 10.39
CA HIS A 103 0.54 7.36 10.78
C HIS A 103 -0.09 6.16 10.04
N ALA A 104 -1.40 6.16 9.81
CA ALA A 104 -2.06 5.09 9.06
C ALA A 104 -1.70 5.07 7.56
N ILE A 105 -1.23 6.19 6.98
CA ILE A 105 -0.72 6.24 5.60
C ILE A 105 0.74 5.75 5.56
N PHE A 106 1.56 6.18 6.52
CA PHE A 106 3.00 5.91 6.56
C PHE A 106 3.38 4.69 7.41
N LYS A 107 2.40 3.84 7.74
CA LYS A 107 2.53 2.74 8.71
C LYS A 107 3.55 1.68 8.30
N TYR A 108 3.61 1.37 7.01
CA TYR A 108 4.33 0.19 6.53
C TYR A 108 5.70 0.57 5.97
N PRO A 109 6.76 -0.18 6.33
CA PRO A 109 8.06 -0.05 5.67
C PRO A 109 7.93 -0.41 4.19
N ASP A 110 8.86 0.08 3.37
CA ASP A 110 8.94 -0.20 1.93
C ASP A 110 7.64 0.15 1.18
N THR A 111 6.95 1.20 1.63
CA THR A 111 5.78 1.75 0.95
C THR A 111 6.24 2.77 -0.08
N ASP A 112 5.79 2.60 -1.31
CA ASP A 112 6.00 3.56 -2.38
C ASP A 112 4.97 4.67 -2.30
N TYR A 113 5.44 5.93 -2.34
CA TYR A 113 4.58 7.11 -2.40
C TYR A 113 4.76 7.87 -3.71
N TRP A 114 3.66 8.30 -4.31
CA TRP A 114 3.67 9.14 -5.51
C TRP A 114 2.44 10.05 -5.59
N ILE A 115 2.58 11.13 -6.34
CA ILE A 115 1.48 12.07 -6.62
C ILE A 115 0.80 11.68 -7.93
N SER A 116 -0.52 11.57 -7.90
CA SER A 116 -1.35 11.46 -9.10
C SER A 116 -2.27 12.67 -9.19
N SER A 117 -2.75 12.95 -10.40
CA SER A 117 -3.79 13.95 -10.60
C SER A 117 -4.81 13.46 -11.61
N GLU A 118 -6.07 13.61 -11.24
CA GLU A 118 -7.24 13.20 -12.00
C GLU A 118 -8.21 14.38 -12.11
N THR A 119 -8.91 14.50 -13.24
CA THR A 119 -10.01 15.46 -13.37
C THR A 119 -11.31 14.76 -13.03
N LYS A 120 -11.98 15.17 -11.94
CA LYS A 120 -13.33 14.73 -11.54
C LYS A 120 -14.27 15.92 -11.54
N ASP A 121 -15.41 15.80 -12.21
CA ASP A 121 -16.44 16.86 -12.29
C ASP A 121 -15.83 18.23 -12.66
N GLU A 122 -14.99 18.25 -13.70
CA GLU A 122 -14.24 19.43 -14.18
C GLU A 122 -13.22 20.02 -13.18
N LYS A 123 -13.08 19.44 -11.98
CA LYS A 123 -12.09 19.83 -10.97
C LYS A 123 -10.88 18.91 -11.02
N ARG A 124 -9.69 19.50 -10.95
CA ARG A 124 -8.43 18.75 -10.83
C ARG A 124 -8.23 18.33 -9.38
N VAL A 125 -8.31 17.05 -9.12
CA VAL A 125 -7.97 16.43 -7.83
C VAL A 125 -6.49 16.02 -7.87
N ILE A 126 -5.77 16.30 -6.80
CA ILE A 126 -4.38 15.86 -6.60
C ILE A 126 -4.37 14.92 -5.42
N SER A 127 -3.79 13.73 -5.59
CA SER A 127 -3.79 12.71 -4.56
C SER A 127 -2.38 12.24 -4.22
N LEU A 128 -2.16 11.98 -2.94
CA LEU A 128 -1.03 11.19 -2.47
C LEU A 128 -1.47 9.72 -2.48
N ASN A 129 -0.70 8.90 -3.18
CA ASN A 129 -0.89 7.46 -3.24
C ASN A 129 0.20 6.79 -2.41
N ALA A 130 -0.17 5.70 -1.76
CA ALA A 130 0.72 4.81 -1.02
C ALA A 130 0.46 3.39 -1.48
N SER A 131 1.50 2.63 -1.79
CA SER A 131 1.39 1.21 -2.16
C SER A 131 2.44 0.42 -1.41
N THR A 132 2.02 -0.63 -0.71
CA THR A 132 2.94 -1.55 -0.04
C THR A 132 2.96 -2.91 -0.74
N GLN A 133 4.16 -3.46 -0.94
CA GLN A 133 4.30 -4.81 -1.48
C GLN A 133 3.89 -5.90 -0.48
N ARG A 134 3.64 -5.54 0.79
CA ARG A 134 3.40 -6.49 1.88
C ARG A 134 2.14 -7.34 1.71
N PHE A 135 1.13 -6.85 0.99
CA PHE A 135 -0.10 -7.61 0.72
C PHE A 135 -0.02 -8.47 -0.56
N ILE A 136 1.11 -8.42 -1.28
CA ILE A 136 1.33 -9.23 -2.48
C ILE A 136 1.69 -10.68 -2.10
N ASN A 137 2.29 -10.91 -0.92
CA ASN A 137 2.58 -12.27 -0.46
C ASN A 137 1.39 -12.87 0.33
N PHE A 138 0.36 -13.29 -0.40
CA PHE A 138 -0.85 -13.90 0.13
C PHE A 138 -0.58 -15.17 0.95
N GLN A 139 0.52 -15.90 0.70
CA GLN A 139 0.89 -17.08 1.48
C GLN A 139 0.95 -16.78 2.99
N HIS A 140 1.43 -15.60 3.40
CA HIS A 140 1.50 -15.22 4.81
C HIS A 140 0.14 -14.92 5.46
N LEU A 141 -0.92 -14.77 4.67
CA LEU A 141 -2.28 -14.56 5.15
C LEU A 141 -3.04 -15.87 5.33
N LEU A 142 -2.47 -17.00 4.89
CA LEU A 142 -3.10 -18.31 5.00
C LEU A 142 -2.71 -19.01 6.31
N PRO A 143 -3.64 -19.76 6.94
CA PRO A 143 -3.30 -20.60 8.08
C PRO A 143 -2.29 -21.68 7.69
N GLU A 144 -1.23 -21.86 8.49
CA GLU A 144 -0.14 -22.82 8.22
C GLU A 144 -0.61 -24.29 8.12
N ILE A 145 -1.77 -24.63 8.70
CA ILE A 145 -2.25 -26.01 8.89
C ILE A 145 -3.40 -26.37 7.92
N GLN A 146 -3.51 -25.66 6.79
CA GLN A 146 -4.64 -25.77 5.87
C GLN A 146 -4.16 -25.97 4.42
N LYS A 147 -4.76 -26.95 3.73
CA LYS A 147 -4.60 -27.08 2.27
C LYS A 147 -5.47 -26.03 1.59
N SER A 148 -4.88 -25.24 0.71
CA SER A 148 -5.57 -24.20 -0.04
C SER A 148 -5.50 -24.51 -1.54
N PHE A 149 -6.65 -24.50 -2.20
CA PHE A 149 -6.79 -24.71 -3.64
C PHE A 149 -7.26 -23.41 -4.29
N PHE A 150 -6.56 -22.97 -5.34
CA PHE A 150 -6.90 -21.76 -6.09
C PHE A 150 -7.29 -22.16 -7.51
N ILE A 151 -8.51 -21.83 -7.89
CA ILE A 151 -9.01 -21.97 -9.26
C ILE A 151 -9.05 -20.60 -9.90
N SER A 152 -8.51 -20.50 -11.11
CA SER A 152 -8.51 -19.27 -11.90
C SER A 152 -8.75 -19.59 -13.36
N ALA A 153 -9.61 -18.82 -14.00
CA ALA A 153 -10.01 -19.06 -15.38
C ALA A 153 -8.86 -18.79 -16.36
N THR A 154 -8.10 -17.70 -16.18
CA THR A 154 -6.81 -17.46 -16.84
C THR A 154 -6.18 -16.19 -16.23
N LEU A 155 -4.97 -16.30 -15.67
CA LEU A 155 -4.09 -15.15 -15.51
C LEU A 155 -2.66 -15.57 -15.89
N ALA A 156 -2.48 -15.99 -17.13
CA ALA A 156 -1.15 -16.13 -17.72
C ALA A 156 -0.71 -14.74 -18.19
N ILE A 157 -0.24 -13.90 -17.25
CA ILE A 157 0.23 -12.53 -17.58
C ILE A 157 1.50 -12.63 -18.47
N SER A 158 2.32 -13.68 -18.27
CA SER A 158 3.37 -14.13 -19.20
C SER A 158 3.85 -15.54 -18.82
N GLN A 159 4.72 -16.18 -19.63
CA GLN A 159 5.38 -17.47 -19.25
C GLN A 159 6.21 -17.37 -17.95
N ARG A 160 6.49 -16.17 -17.45
CA ARG A 160 7.30 -15.93 -16.26
C ARG A 160 6.50 -15.50 -15.02
N VAL A 161 5.23 -15.13 -15.16
CA VAL A 161 4.40 -14.63 -14.07
C VAL A 161 3.04 -15.33 -14.11
N ASN A 162 2.82 -16.23 -13.17
CA ASN A 162 1.56 -16.95 -12.98
C ASN A 162 0.94 -16.63 -11.61
N LEU A 163 -0.31 -17.05 -11.41
CA LEU A 163 -1.07 -16.77 -10.19
C LEU A 163 -0.33 -17.22 -8.91
N ALA A 164 0.33 -18.37 -8.91
CA ALA A 164 1.05 -18.86 -7.73
C ALA A 164 2.21 -17.92 -7.37
N TYR A 165 2.97 -17.47 -8.37
CA TYR A 165 4.01 -16.46 -8.19
C TYR A 165 3.43 -15.13 -7.66
N LEU A 166 2.29 -14.68 -8.20
CA LEU A 166 1.63 -13.43 -7.76
C LEU A 166 1.06 -13.51 -6.34
N LEU A 167 0.69 -14.70 -5.87
CA LEU A 167 0.26 -14.96 -4.50
C LEU A 167 1.43 -15.21 -3.54
N GLY A 168 2.67 -15.18 -4.02
CA GLY A 168 3.89 -15.34 -3.22
C GLY A 168 4.25 -16.79 -2.89
N PHE A 169 3.72 -17.77 -3.62
CA PHE A 169 4.08 -19.18 -3.42
C PHE A 169 5.31 -19.58 -4.23
N ASP A 170 6.38 -19.97 -3.53
CA ASP A 170 7.60 -20.51 -4.14
C ASP A 170 7.43 -21.98 -4.58
N ASN A 171 6.53 -22.73 -3.91
CA ASN A 171 6.27 -24.14 -4.18
C ASN A 171 4.80 -24.35 -4.56
N TYR A 172 4.54 -24.65 -5.84
CA TYR A 172 3.20 -24.92 -6.36
C TYR A 172 3.22 -26.03 -7.42
N HIS A 173 2.07 -26.69 -7.60
CA HIS A 173 1.86 -27.68 -8.65
C HIS A 173 0.63 -27.33 -9.45
N PHE A 174 0.76 -27.26 -10.78
CA PHE A 174 -0.42 -27.22 -11.65
C PHE A 174 -1.07 -28.59 -11.67
N ALA A 175 -2.38 -28.64 -11.43
CA ALA A 175 -3.15 -29.84 -11.73
C ALA A 175 -3.04 -30.10 -13.24
N LYS A 176 -2.54 -31.28 -13.61
CA LYS A 176 -2.62 -31.73 -15.01
C LYS A 176 -4.09 -32.01 -15.30
N ASN A 177 -4.60 -31.42 -16.39
CA ASN A 177 -5.83 -31.87 -17.03
C ASN A 177 -5.66 -33.30 -17.54
#